data_AF-A0A0C1RNA1-F1
#
_entry.id   AF-A0A0C1RNA1-F1
#
_cell.length_a   1.000
_cell.length_b   1.000
_cell.length_c   1.000
_cell.angle_alpha   90.00
_cell.angle_beta   90.00
_cell.angle_gamma   90.00
#
_symmetry.space_group_name_H-M   'P 1'
#
loop_
_entity.id
_entity.type
_entity.pdbx_description
1 polymer ?
#
loop_
_entity_poly.entity_id
_entity_poly.type
_entity_poly.pdbx_seq_one_letter_code
_entity_poly.pdbx_strand_id
1 'polypeptide(L)' 'MRSTNKLENIESQIMNLSVSEQIHLIERIAKLVRSAQTKSNVALNWKDLYGAGKGLWGGEDAQDYVNRARSERI' A
#
# COMPACT_ATOMS: atom_id res chain seq x y z
N MET A 1 -7.55 -31.11 -0.21
CA MET A 1 -6.43 -31.24 0.76
C MET A 1 -5.05 -31.36 0.07
N ARG A 2 -4.71 -30.53 -0.93
CA ARG A 2 -3.38 -30.57 -1.59
C ARG A 2 -2.38 -29.52 -1.07
N SER A 3 -2.87 -28.51 -0.36
CA SER A 3 -2.10 -27.34 0.05
C SER A 3 -1.25 -27.57 1.31
N THR A 4 -1.74 -28.39 2.26
CA THR A 4 -1.08 -28.70 3.54
C THR A 4 0.27 -29.40 3.34
N ASN A 5 0.32 -30.39 2.44
CA ASN A 5 1.55 -31.14 2.14
C ASN A 5 2.70 -30.27 1.60
N LYS A 6 2.42 -29.17 0.91
CA LYS A 6 3.50 -28.30 0.38
C LYS A 6 4.13 -27.46 1.48
N LEU A 7 3.33 -26.94 2.39
CA LEU A 7 3.82 -26.09 3.47
C LEU A 7 4.66 -26.91 4.47
N GLU A 8 4.15 -28.09 4.84
CA GLU A 8 4.84 -29.03 5.74
C GLU A 8 6.19 -29.50 5.17
N ASN A 9 6.26 -29.72 3.85
CA ASN A 9 7.52 -30.06 3.18
C ASN A 9 8.52 -28.89 3.18
N ILE A 10 8.05 -27.66 2.99
CA ILE A 10 8.91 -26.47 3.06
C ILE A 10 9.42 -26.28 4.49
N GLU A 11 8.55 -26.44 5.49
CA GLU A 11 8.93 -26.35 6.90
C GLU A 11 9.99 -27.39 7.27
N SER A 12 9.81 -28.64 6.82
CA SER A 12 10.79 -29.71 7.00
C SER A 12 12.13 -29.39 6.34
N GLN A 13 12.13 -28.78 5.15
CA GLN A 13 13.35 -28.33 4.47
C GLN A 13 14.03 -27.16 5.20
N ILE A 14 13.26 -26.24 5.77
CA ILE A 14 13.79 -25.12 6.55
C ILE A 14 14.44 -25.61 7.84
N MET A 15 13.82 -26.57 8.52
CA MET A 15 14.35 -27.15 9.76
C MET A 15 15.66 -27.92 9.54
N ASN A 16 15.92 -28.40 8.32
CA ASN A 16 17.17 -29.07 7.95
C ASN A 16 18.31 -28.09 7.62
N LEU A 17 18.05 -26.78 7.53
CA LEU A 17 19.08 -25.76 7.33
C LEU A 17 19.82 -25.45 8.64
N SER A 18 21.07 -25.01 8.54
CA SER A 18 21.78 -24.46 9.69
C SER A 18 21.13 -23.17 10.19
N VAL A 19 21.36 -22.81 11.46
CA VAL A 19 20.80 -21.58 12.07
C VAL A 19 21.15 -20.33 11.25
N SER A 20 22.37 -20.26 10.69
CA SER A 20 22.80 -19.14 9.84
C SER A 20 21.98 -19.05 8.55
N GLU A 21 21.73 -20.18 7.89
CA GLU A 21 20.94 -20.23 6.67
C GLU A 21 19.45 -19.92 6.93
N GLN A 22 18.91 -20.37 8.06
CA GLN A 22 17.56 -20.01 8.49
C GLN A 22 17.41 -18.50 8.68
N ILE A 23 18.38 -17.85 9.35
CA ILE A 23 18.39 -16.39 9.54
C ILE A 23 18.45 -15.65 8.19
N HIS A 24 19.32 -16.10 7.27
CA HIS A 24 19.39 -15.52 5.93
C HIS A 24 18.09 -15.69 5.14
N LEU A 25 17.43 -16.83 5.28
CA LEU A 25 16.15 -17.09 4.63
C LEU A 25 15.06 -16.15 5.16
N ILE A 26 14.98 -15.96 6.48
CA ILE A 26 14.06 -15.01 7.12
C ILE A 26 14.29 -13.60 6.58
N GLU A 27 15.55 -13.16 6.48
CA GLU A 27 15.88 -11.83 5.96
C GLU A 27 15.42 -11.65 4.49
N ARG A 28 15.67 -12.66 3.65
CA ARG A 28 15.23 -12.66 2.24
C ARG A 28 13.72 -12.62 2.13
N ILE A 29 13.00 -13.42 2.89
CA ILE A 29 11.53 -13.42 2.92
C ILE A 29 11.02 -12.05 3.36
N ALA A 30 11.58 -11.47 4.42
CA ALA A 30 11.17 -10.15 4.91
C ALA A 30 11.40 -9.06 3.85
N LYS A 31 12.50 -9.10 3.09
CA LYS A 31 12.75 -8.18 1.96
C LYS A 31 11.72 -8.37 0.85
N LEU A 32 11.40 -9.61 0.49
CA LEU A 32 10.40 -9.93 -0.53
C LEU A 32 9.02 -9.42 -0.14
N VAL A 33 8.57 -9.69 1.10
CA VAL A 33 7.27 -9.22 1.60
C VAL A 33 7.19 -7.69 1.58
N ARG A 34 8.24 -6.99 2.05
CA ARG A 34 8.30 -5.53 1.97
C ARG A 34 8.20 -5.03 0.53
N SER A 35 8.95 -5.63 -0.40
CA SER A 35 8.89 -5.23 -1.82
C SER A 35 7.53 -5.51 -2.46
N ALA A 36 6.87 -6.60 -2.08
CA ALA A 36 5.54 -6.96 -2.57
C ALA A 36 4.47 -6.00 -2.03
N GLN A 37 4.56 -5.58 -0.77
CA GLN A 37 3.70 -4.53 -0.20
C GLN A 37 3.97 -3.17 -0.86
N THR A 38 5.23 -2.85 -1.17
CA THR A 38 5.57 -1.57 -1.81
C THR A 38 5.06 -1.48 -3.25
N LYS A 39 4.83 -2.62 -3.92
CA LYS A 39 4.20 -2.66 -5.26
C LYS A 39 2.72 -2.31 -5.28
N SER A 40 2.05 -2.20 -4.12
CA SER A 40 0.68 -1.66 -4.05
C SER A 40 0.64 -0.14 -4.09
N ASN A 41 1.77 0.53 -4.30
CA ASN A 41 1.78 1.96 -4.54
C ASN A 41 1.17 2.20 -5.92
N VAL A 42 -0.16 2.38 -5.94
CA VAL A 42 -0.87 3.03 -7.04
C VAL A 42 0.02 4.20 -7.44
N ALA A 43 0.53 4.18 -8.66
CA ALA A 43 1.34 5.27 -9.17
C ALA A 43 0.42 6.50 -9.21
N LEU A 44 0.38 7.26 -8.12
CA LEU A 44 -0.40 8.48 -8.01
C LEU A 44 0.16 9.44 -9.06
N ASN A 45 -0.53 9.52 -10.20
CA ASN A 45 -0.15 10.38 -11.29
C ASN A 45 -0.78 11.74 -11.04
N TRP A 46 0.03 12.79 -11.03
CA TRP A 46 -0.44 14.17 -10.90
C TRP A 46 -1.46 14.56 -11.98
N LYS A 47 -1.46 13.87 -13.13
CA LYS A 47 -2.48 14.05 -14.17
C LYS A 47 -3.86 13.57 -13.72
N ASP A 48 -3.94 12.57 -12.84
CA ASP A 48 -5.21 12.05 -12.33
C ASP A 48 -5.85 13.00 -11.31
N LEU A 49 -5.05 13.91 -10.73
CA LEU A 49 -5.53 15.02 -9.89
C LEU A 49 -6.06 16.20 -10.72
N TYR A 50 -5.67 16.32 -12.00
CA TYR A 50 -6.09 17.43 -12.85
C TYR A 50 -7.58 17.31 -13.19
N GLY A 51 -8.40 18.23 -12.66
CA GLY A 51 -9.84 18.23 -12.86
C GLY A 51 -10.65 17.50 -11.78
N ALA A 52 -10.00 16.80 -10.83
CA ALA A 52 -10.67 16.21 -9.66
C ALA A 52 -11.39 17.28 -8.81
N GLY A 53 -10.87 18.51 -8.81
CA GLY A 53 -11.51 19.66 -8.17
C GLY A 53 -12.75 20.18 -8.89
N LYS A 54 -12.93 19.95 -10.20
CA LYS A 54 -13.96 20.64 -11.00
C LYS A 54 -15.40 20.27 -10.61
N GLY A 55 -15.62 19.12 -9.99
CA GLY A 55 -16.94 18.65 -9.53
C GLY A 55 -17.19 18.77 -8.03
N LEU A 56 -16.18 19.10 -7.23
CA LEU A 56 -16.29 19.13 -5.76
C LEU A 56 -17.09 20.33 -5.24
N TRP A 57 -17.13 21.42 -6.00
CA TRP A 57 -17.72 22.68 -5.58
C TRP A 57 -19.18 22.80 -6.06
N GLY A 58 -19.74 21.78 -6.72
CA GLY A 58 -21.17 21.76 -7.10
C GLY A 58 -21.61 22.91 -8.01
N GLY A 59 -20.68 23.57 -8.71
CA GLY A 59 -20.94 24.80 -9.49
C GLY A 59 -20.73 26.10 -8.72
N GLU A 60 -20.37 26.03 -7.45
CA GLU A 60 -19.91 27.16 -6.63
C GLU A 60 -18.50 27.59 -7.08
N ASP A 61 -18.31 28.90 -7.26
CA ASP A 61 -16.98 29.44 -7.50
C ASP A 61 -16.09 29.22 -6.26
N ALA A 62 -14.81 28.93 -6.49
CA ALA A 62 -13.88 28.66 -5.39
C ALA A 62 -13.77 29.83 -4.41
N GLN A 63 -13.91 31.06 -4.90
CA GLN A 63 -13.88 32.27 -4.10
C GLN A 63 -15.13 32.40 -3.23
N ASP A 64 -16.30 32.04 -3.75
CA ASP A 64 -17.58 32.13 -3.04
C ASP A 64 -17.63 31.15 -1.86
N TYR A 65 -17.15 29.92 -2.04
CA TYR A 65 -17.01 28.97 -0.94
C TYR A 65 -16.07 29.49 0.15
N VAL A 66 -14.91 30.05 -0.23
CA VAL A 66 -13.95 30.60 0.74
C VAL A 66 -14.54 31.80 1.48
N ASN A 67 -15.31 32.64 0.79
CA ASN A 67 -16.00 33.76 1.38
C ASN A 67 -17.04 33.28 2.41
N ARG A 68 -17.90 32.29 2.05
CA ARG A 68 -18.85 31.67 2.98
C ARG A 68 -18.15 31.08 4.20
N ALA A 69 -17.11 30.26 3.99
CA ALA A 69 -16.36 29.63 5.07
C ALA A 69 -15.65 30.63 6.00
N ARG A 70 -15.34 31.85 5.51
CA ARG A 70 -14.82 32.95 6.34
C ARG A 70 -15.93 33.65 7.11
N SER A 71 -17.08 33.86 6.48
CA SER A 71 -18.26 34.45 7.13
C SER A 71 -18.85 33.56 8.22
N GLU A 72 -18.81 32.24 8.08
CA GLU A 72 -19.28 31.27 9.09
C GLU A 72 -18.35 31.14 10.32
N ARG A 73 -17.15 31.73 10.28
CA ARG A 73 -16.20 31.74 11.40
C ARG A 73 -16.35 32.95 12.32
N ILE A 74 -17.25 33.87 12.01
CA ILE A 74 -17.58 35.08 12.79
C ILE A 74 -18.96 34.89 13.38
#